data_AF-A0A3C0ZNN2-F1
#
_entry.id   AF-A0A3C0ZNN2-F1
#
_cell.length_a   1.000
_cell.length_b   1.000
_cell.length_c   1.000
_cell.angle_alpha   90.00
_cell.angle_beta   90.00
_cell.angle_gamma   90.00
#
_symmetry.space_group_name_H-M   'P 1'
#
loop_
_entity.id
_entity.type
_entity.pdbx_description
1 polymer ?
#
loop_
_entity_poly.entity_id
_entity_poly.type
_entity_poly.pdbx_seq_one_letter_code
_entity_poly.pdbx_strand_id
1 'polypeptide(L)'
;MSGVFVRRAIVNLCLACVVAFQGMLAGVKPYKGAELRTRASYLYGRFEVRLKSVQREGVLCSFFTYHDGDTQSNWNEIDIEILGRYTDDVQFNTITPGQVNHVSRRQMQSSPHMAFHTYAFEWTPGYVAWFIDGMEVCRQTGSHIQTMNKSQKIMMNIWNPEAPGWVGEWNEKVLPAFAYYDWVSYSSYTPGTGSTGTGNNFTPFWRDDFNSYDASRWDKGTHTWTGNGCDFVAENAYFKDGQMILCLTDQFNLGYVDKNPPSLLWGRQEESRIVAAFSEELDQTSAESFSSYVVTPTITLRAAKLLADGKTVEFEVSGLDTATSYNLIVLGVNDRAVPPNRSSAHAKMLNRSVRLQFPIRINVGGSASGGYLADKAWNEKVEYGYLDGSTKLYPSSLDIAGTTEPEIYRSERWGLVYYKIRVPRGSYRVTLMMAENYWNVSAARVFDVSLEGRQVLTALDVYQQAGKNKALQHTITGIQVNDGILDIHFGATSDQPILNGLTIEQELTGLEGESLEAPDQFRFHQNYPNPFNEGTIMSFTLHASQAIRFSVHDVLGRSVAAIDLGIRSAGDHRFYWRASDENGASLSSGVYYCTLASTSHRDRRKIVVLR
;
A
#
# COMPACT_ATOMS: atom_id res chain seq x y z
N MET A 1 -26.76 34.65 21.38
CA MET A 1 -26.66 35.23 20.03
C MET A 1 -25.22 35.59 19.77
N SER A 2 -24.76 35.34 18.54
CA SER A 2 -23.50 35.76 17.92
C SER A 2 -22.17 35.35 18.55
N GLY A 3 -21.42 34.55 17.79
CA GLY A 3 -19.96 34.58 17.78
C GLY A 3 -19.31 33.26 18.19
N VAL A 4 -19.00 32.41 17.22
CA VAL A 4 -17.66 31.83 16.94
C VAL A 4 -17.84 30.92 15.71
N PHE A 5 -17.65 31.49 14.52
CA PHE A 5 -17.21 30.74 13.34
C PHE A 5 -15.94 31.43 12.87
N VAL A 6 -14.83 31.17 13.58
CA VAL A 6 -13.51 31.48 13.05
C VAL A 6 -13.27 30.46 11.95
N ARG A 7 -13.59 30.86 10.71
CA ARG A 7 -13.15 30.21 9.48
C ARG A 7 -11.63 30.06 9.56
N ARG A 8 -11.15 28.86 9.86
CA ARG A 8 -9.76 28.52 9.55
C ARG A 8 -9.71 28.31 8.05
N ALA A 9 -8.81 29.06 7.42
CA ALA A 9 -8.32 28.79 6.09
C ALA A 9 -8.05 27.28 5.98
N ILE A 10 -8.85 26.64 5.14
CA ILE A 10 -8.58 25.30 4.66
C ILE A 10 -7.25 25.43 3.93
N VAL A 11 -6.17 24.92 4.51
CA VAL A 11 -4.97 24.64 3.73
C VAL A 11 -5.33 23.39 2.91
N ASN A 12 -6.07 23.67 1.84
CA ASN A 12 -6.31 22.77 0.72
C ASN A 12 -4.96 22.56 0.06
N LEU A 13 -4.26 21.49 0.44
CA LEU A 13 -3.21 20.91 -0.39
C LEU A 13 -3.51 19.42 -0.63
N CYS A 14 -4.70 19.18 -1.18
CA CYS A 14 -4.90 18.19 -2.22
C CYS A 14 -5.58 18.98 -3.33
N LEU A 15 -4.90 19.15 -4.47
CA LEU A 15 -5.46 19.93 -5.57
C LEU A 15 -6.73 19.22 -6.05
N ALA A 16 -7.87 19.84 -5.78
CA ALA A 16 -9.12 19.53 -6.42
C ALA A 16 -8.94 19.54 -7.94
N CYS A 17 -9.54 18.57 -8.62
CA CYS A 17 -9.86 18.67 -10.03
C CYS A 17 -10.52 20.03 -10.28
N VAL A 18 -9.81 20.96 -10.91
CA VAL A 18 -10.41 22.17 -11.44
C VAL A 18 -10.75 21.87 -12.88
N VAL A 19 -11.92 21.30 -13.13
CA VAL A 19 -12.52 21.36 -14.47
C VAL A 19 -13.17 22.74 -14.60
N ALA A 20 -12.33 23.78 -14.65
CA ALA A 20 -12.76 25.06 -15.16
C ALA A 20 -12.52 25.03 -16.67
N PHE A 21 -13.60 24.92 -17.45
CA PHE A 21 -13.56 25.27 -18.88
C PHE A 21 -13.34 26.78 -18.99
N GLN A 22 -12.11 27.22 -18.78
CA GLN A 22 -11.64 28.50 -19.28
C GLN A 22 -10.53 28.19 -20.27
N GLY A 23 -10.82 28.48 -21.55
CA GLY A 23 -9.82 28.50 -22.60
C GLY A 23 -8.80 29.61 -22.34
N MET A 24 -7.93 29.41 -21.37
CA MET A 24 -6.63 30.07 -21.33
C MET A 24 -5.67 29.19 -22.14
N LEU A 25 -4.86 29.85 -22.97
CA LEU A 25 -3.68 29.26 -23.60
C LEU A 25 -2.72 28.80 -22.50
N ALA A 26 -3.00 27.65 -21.88
CA ALA A 26 -2.00 26.92 -21.12
C ALA A 26 -0.90 26.55 -22.11
N GLY A 27 0.33 26.98 -21.81
CA GLY A 27 1.49 26.53 -22.59
C GLY A 27 1.49 25.00 -22.63
N VAL A 28 1.89 24.44 -23.77
CA VAL A 28 2.01 22.98 -23.96
C VAL A 28 2.84 22.40 -22.81
N LYS A 29 2.26 21.45 -22.07
CA LYS A 29 2.93 20.83 -20.92
C LYS A 29 3.96 19.80 -21.39
N PRO A 30 5.08 19.63 -20.67
CA PRO A 30 6.18 18.77 -21.11
C PRO A 30 5.83 17.28 -21.11
N TYR A 31 4.83 16.88 -20.33
CA TYR A 31 4.39 15.49 -20.19
C TYR A 31 3.02 15.29 -20.81
N LYS A 32 2.74 14.07 -21.27
CA LYS A 32 1.48 13.69 -21.91
C LYS A 32 0.83 12.54 -21.15
N GLY A 33 -0.37 12.75 -20.64
CA GLY A 33 -1.18 11.73 -19.97
C GLY A 33 -2.30 11.24 -20.87
N ALA A 34 -3.22 10.46 -20.29
CA ALA A 34 -4.38 9.97 -21.01
C ALA A 34 -5.62 9.94 -20.13
N GLU A 35 -6.76 10.08 -20.80
CA GLU A 35 -8.07 9.83 -20.22
C GLU A 35 -9.00 9.21 -21.26
N LEU A 36 -9.83 8.26 -20.81
CA LEU A 36 -10.97 7.75 -21.56
C LEU A 36 -12.25 8.01 -20.77
N ARG A 37 -13.30 8.53 -21.43
CA ARG A 37 -14.59 8.85 -20.80
C ARG A 37 -15.78 8.39 -21.63
N THR A 38 -16.87 7.97 -21.01
CA THR A 38 -18.08 7.57 -21.74
C THR A 38 -18.76 8.77 -22.40
N ARG A 39 -19.35 8.57 -23.58
CA ARG A 39 -20.26 9.54 -24.22
C ARG A 39 -21.55 9.72 -23.43
N ALA A 40 -22.13 8.60 -22.99
CA ALA A 40 -23.32 8.58 -22.14
C ALA A 40 -22.97 8.89 -20.67
N SER A 41 -23.97 9.38 -19.93
CA SER A 41 -23.91 9.57 -18.48
C SER A 41 -24.99 8.70 -17.82
N TYR A 42 -24.71 8.25 -16.60
CA TYR A 42 -25.55 7.32 -15.85
C TYR A 42 -25.90 7.92 -14.49
N LEU A 43 -27.13 7.73 -14.05
CA LEU A 43 -27.59 8.12 -12.72
C LEU A 43 -27.76 6.85 -11.89
N TYR A 44 -26.98 6.72 -10.81
CA TYR A 44 -26.88 5.52 -9.98
C TYR A 44 -26.38 4.29 -10.75
N GLY A 45 -26.03 3.24 -10.03
CA GLY A 45 -25.64 1.95 -10.62
C GLY A 45 -24.49 1.27 -9.90
N ARG A 46 -24.07 0.15 -10.45
CA ARG A 46 -22.84 -0.54 -10.08
C ARG A 46 -21.84 -0.41 -11.21
N PHE A 47 -20.66 0.09 -10.88
CA PHE A 47 -19.59 0.43 -11.81
C PHE A 47 -18.40 -0.44 -11.45
N GLU A 48 -17.87 -1.20 -12.40
CA GLU A 48 -16.81 -2.18 -12.12
C GLU A 48 -15.70 -2.05 -13.16
N VAL A 49 -14.46 -2.19 -12.71
CA VAL A 49 -13.27 -2.16 -13.56
C VAL A 49 -12.27 -3.21 -13.09
N ARG A 50 -11.59 -3.85 -14.05
CA ARG A 50 -10.43 -4.70 -13.78
C ARG A 50 -9.17 -3.94 -14.15
N LEU A 51 -8.44 -3.48 -13.13
CA LEU A 51 -7.34 -2.53 -13.24
C LEU A 51 -6.07 -3.08 -12.60
N LYS A 52 -4.93 -2.86 -13.25
CA LYS A 52 -3.58 -2.94 -12.69
C LYS A 52 -2.91 -1.58 -12.85
N SER A 53 -2.62 -0.92 -11.74
CA SER A 53 -2.00 0.41 -11.70
C SER A 53 -0.49 0.34 -11.94
N VAL A 54 0.20 1.49 -11.81
CA VAL A 54 1.65 1.59 -11.91
C VAL A 54 2.23 2.31 -10.70
N GLN A 55 3.28 1.73 -10.13
CA GLN A 55 3.93 2.32 -8.95
C GLN A 55 5.08 3.22 -9.37
N ARG A 56 4.77 4.50 -9.62
CA ARG A 56 5.73 5.61 -9.75
C ARG A 56 5.34 6.73 -8.80
N GLU A 57 6.30 7.24 -8.03
CA GLU A 57 6.05 8.42 -7.20
C GLU A 57 5.68 9.63 -8.08
N GLY A 58 4.74 10.45 -7.62
CA GLY A 58 4.20 11.58 -8.37
C GLY A 58 3.16 11.23 -9.44
N VAL A 59 2.83 9.95 -9.63
CA VAL A 59 1.82 9.47 -10.60
C VAL A 59 0.59 8.95 -9.86
N LEU A 60 -0.60 9.18 -10.42
CA LEU A 60 -1.78 8.37 -10.11
C LEU A 60 -2.48 7.86 -11.36
N CYS A 61 -3.26 6.79 -11.17
CA CYS A 61 -4.29 6.37 -12.11
C CYS A 61 -5.63 6.19 -11.38
N SER A 62 -6.73 6.26 -12.13
CA SER A 62 -8.06 6.31 -11.53
C SER A 62 -9.14 5.56 -12.31
N PHE A 63 -10.20 5.22 -11.59
CA PHE A 63 -11.51 4.87 -12.13
C PHE A 63 -12.57 5.64 -11.36
N PHE A 64 -13.30 6.51 -12.05
CA PHE A 64 -14.21 7.44 -11.40
C PHE A 64 -15.44 7.71 -12.23
N THR A 65 -16.45 8.30 -11.62
CA THR A 65 -17.56 8.94 -12.34
C THR A 65 -17.57 10.43 -12.08
N TYR A 66 -17.89 11.23 -13.09
CA TYR A 66 -17.95 12.69 -12.98
C TYR A 66 -19.17 13.26 -13.69
N HIS A 67 -19.88 14.18 -13.03
CA HIS A 67 -20.92 14.99 -13.66
C HIS A 67 -20.27 16.16 -14.41
N ASP A 68 -20.48 16.25 -15.73
CA ASP A 68 -20.04 17.38 -16.57
C ASP A 68 -20.81 18.69 -16.28
N GLY A 69 -20.99 19.04 -15.01
CA GLY A 69 -21.48 20.32 -14.56
C GLY A 69 -20.39 21.39 -14.66
N ASP A 70 -20.77 22.58 -15.09
CA ASP A 70 -19.89 23.73 -15.34
C ASP A 70 -19.50 24.53 -14.09
N THR A 71 -19.97 24.12 -12.91
CA THR A 71 -19.89 24.91 -11.69
C THR A 71 -19.58 24.05 -10.45
N GLN A 72 -18.76 24.59 -9.55
CA GLN A 72 -18.43 23.95 -8.27
C GLN A 72 -19.68 23.60 -7.44
N SER A 73 -20.73 24.43 -7.53
CA SER A 73 -22.01 24.20 -6.83
C SER A 73 -22.79 22.98 -7.31
N ASN A 74 -22.45 22.40 -8.46
CA ASN A 74 -23.12 21.23 -9.02
C ASN A 74 -22.23 19.97 -9.05
N TRP A 75 -21.08 20.01 -8.36
CA TRP A 75 -20.10 18.92 -8.40
C TRP A 75 -20.67 17.60 -7.86
N ASN A 76 -20.53 16.53 -8.63
CA ASN A 76 -20.89 15.15 -8.27
C ASN A 76 -19.83 14.25 -8.92
N GLU A 77 -18.99 13.65 -8.09
CA GLU A 77 -17.92 12.75 -8.51
C GLU A 77 -17.72 11.61 -7.49
N ILE A 78 -17.38 10.42 -7.98
CA ILE A 78 -17.08 9.24 -7.18
C ILE A 78 -15.77 8.65 -7.67
N ASP A 79 -14.79 8.53 -6.78
CA ASP A 79 -13.41 8.21 -7.16
C ASP A 79 -12.94 6.87 -6.60
N ILE A 80 -12.13 6.21 -7.42
CA ILE A 80 -11.11 5.24 -7.01
C ILE A 80 -9.78 5.77 -7.56
N GLU A 81 -8.86 6.14 -6.68
CA GLU A 81 -7.56 6.71 -7.02
C GLU A 81 -6.45 5.86 -6.43
N ILE A 82 -5.55 5.38 -7.30
CA ILE A 82 -4.41 4.55 -6.90
C ILE A 82 -3.14 5.36 -7.14
N LEU A 83 -2.52 5.77 -6.03
CA LEU A 83 -1.34 6.62 -6.02
C LEU A 83 -0.09 5.77 -6.13
N GLY A 84 0.77 6.07 -7.10
CA GLY A 84 1.99 5.31 -7.36
C GLY A 84 3.08 5.47 -6.30
N ARG A 85 2.92 6.39 -5.34
CA ARG A 85 3.83 6.52 -4.18
C ARG A 85 3.66 5.42 -3.13
N TYR A 86 2.48 4.80 -3.06
CA TYR A 86 2.18 3.78 -2.05
C TYR A 86 2.25 2.39 -2.68
N THR A 87 2.75 1.41 -1.93
CA THR A 87 2.87 0.04 -2.44
C THR A 87 1.51 -0.66 -2.53
N ASP A 88 0.57 -0.30 -1.65
CA ASP A 88 -0.60 -1.09 -1.31
C ASP A 88 -1.74 -0.24 -0.70
N ASP A 89 -1.88 1.04 -1.08
CA ASP A 89 -3.00 1.91 -0.65
C ASP A 89 -3.91 2.27 -1.81
N VAL A 90 -5.22 2.33 -1.54
CA VAL A 90 -6.24 2.83 -2.47
C VAL A 90 -7.05 3.92 -1.79
N GLN A 91 -7.23 5.03 -2.50
CA GLN A 91 -8.05 6.15 -2.07
C GLN A 91 -9.45 6.08 -2.72
N PHE A 92 -10.47 6.31 -1.91
CA PHE A 92 -11.86 6.46 -2.32
C PHE A 92 -12.35 7.85 -1.94
N ASN A 93 -13.23 8.41 -2.75
CA ASN A 93 -13.77 9.73 -2.48
C ASN A 93 -15.17 9.89 -3.06
N THR A 94 -16.00 10.66 -2.37
CA THR A 94 -17.14 11.33 -3.02
C THR A 94 -16.90 12.82 -2.95
N ILE A 95 -16.97 13.48 -4.10
CA ILE A 95 -16.87 14.93 -4.20
C ILE A 95 -18.26 15.46 -4.50
N THR A 96 -18.79 16.21 -3.54
CA THR A 96 -20.20 16.68 -3.53
C THR A 96 -20.28 18.18 -3.86
N PRO A 97 -21.49 18.76 -4.02
CA PRO A 97 -21.67 20.17 -4.32
C PRO A 97 -20.83 21.10 -3.44
N GLY A 98 -20.13 22.04 -4.09
CA GLY A 98 -19.13 22.90 -3.45
C GLY A 98 -17.73 22.30 -3.43
N GLN A 99 -17.47 21.22 -4.18
CA GLN A 99 -16.19 20.48 -4.19
C GLN A 99 -15.78 19.97 -2.80
N VAL A 100 -16.75 19.49 -2.02
CA VAL A 100 -16.51 18.97 -0.68
C VAL A 100 -16.11 17.50 -0.77
N ASN A 101 -14.91 17.20 -0.28
CA ASN A 101 -14.29 15.88 -0.30
C ASN A 101 -14.72 15.01 0.89
N HIS A 102 -14.85 13.71 0.65
CA HIS A 102 -15.15 12.69 1.65
C HIS A 102 -14.19 11.52 1.45
N VAL A 103 -12.92 11.73 1.81
CA VAL A 103 -11.85 10.77 1.52
C VAL A 103 -11.92 9.58 2.48
N SER A 104 -11.75 8.38 1.94
CA SER A 104 -11.50 7.14 2.68
C SER A 104 -10.32 6.41 2.05
N ARG A 105 -9.60 5.61 2.83
CA ARG A 105 -8.40 4.89 2.36
C ARG A 105 -8.37 3.46 2.86
N ARG A 106 -7.83 2.55 2.07
CA ARG A 106 -7.68 1.13 2.42
C ARG A 106 -6.33 0.58 2.00
N GLN A 107 -5.68 -0.09 2.95
CA GLN A 107 -4.53 -0.95 2.65
C GLN A 107 -5.01 -2.22 1.95
N MET A 108 -4.30 -2.62 0.91
CA MET A 108 -4.53 -3.86 0.17
C MET A 108 -3.60 -4.97 0.67
N GLN A 109 -4.08 -6.21 0.64
CA GLN A 109 -3.25 -7.37 0.97
C GLN A 109 -2.23 -7.72 -0.13
N SER A 110 -2.48 -7.28 -1.35
CA SER A 110 -1.58 -7.40 -2.48
C SER A 110 -1.50 -6.08 -3.23
N SER A 111 -0.32 -5.77 -3.75
CA SER A 111 -0.07 -4.50 -4.41
C SER A 111 -0.97 -4.31 -5.65
N PRO A 112 -1.68 -3.16 -5.79
CA PRO A 112 -2.49 -2.85 -6.96
C PRO A 112 -1.66 -2.68 -8.25
N HIS A 113 -0.34 -2.52 -8.08
CA HIS A 113 0.61 -2.28 -9.17
C HIS A 113 1.17 -3.58 -9.76
N MET A 114 1.16 -4.67 -8.98
CA MET A 114 1.79 -5.94 -9.36
C MET A 114 0.80 -6.92 -10.01
N ALA A 115 -0.50 -6.79 -9.71
CA ALA A 115 -1.53 -7.70 -10.21
C ALA A 115 -2.81 -6.93 -10.56
N PHE A 116 -3.62 -7.53 -11.44
CA PHE A 116 -4.97 -7.03 -11.70
C PHE A 116 -5.89 -7.29 -10.51
N HIS A 117 -6.67 -6.28 -10.16
CA HIS A 117 -7.73 -6.34 -9.18
C HIS A 117 -9.04 -5.87 -9.80
N THR A 118 -10.15 -6.40 -9.29
CA THR A 118 -11.48 -5.90 -9.66
C THR A 118 -11.90 -4.86 -8.64
N TYR A 119 -12.01 -3.62 -9.07
CA TYR A 119 -12.55 -2.53 -8.27
C TYR A 119 -13.99 -2.28 -8.69
N ALA A 120 -14.84 -1.96 -7.72
CA ALA A 120 -16.19 -1.54 -8.01
C ALA A 120 -16.68 -0.47 -7.03
N PHE A 121 -17.67 0.29 -7.46
CA PHE A 121 -18.55 0.99 -6.52
C PHE A 121 -20.01 0.84 -6.91
N GLU A 122 -20.84 0.77 -5.87
CA GLU A 122 -22.29 0.82 -5.96
C GLU A 122 -22.75 2.19 -5.48
N TRP A 123 -23.48 2.89 -6.33
CA TRP A 123 -24.03 4.20 -6.03
C TRP A 123 -25.55 4.14 -6.12
N THR A 124 -26.20 4.48 -5.02
CA THR A 124 -27.66 4.54 -4.86
C THR A 124 -28.05 5.89 -4.24
N PRO A 125 -29.34 6.24 -4.17
CA PRO A 125 -29.77 7.43 -3.45
C PRO A 125 -29.39 7.46 -1.95
N GLY A 126 -29.14 6.29 -1.34
CA GLY A 126 -28.89 6.16 0.10
C GLY A 126 -27.43 5.92 0.49
N TYR A 127 -26.60 5.41 -0.43
CA TYR A 127 -25.22 5.07 -0.14
C TYR A 127 -24.33 5.07 -1.38
N VAL A 128 -23.02 5.25 -1.16
CA VAL A 128 -21.96 4.82 -2.06
C VAL A 128 -21.11 3.79 -1.32
N ALA A 129 -20.86 2.63 -1.92
CA ALA A 129 -20.06 1.56 -1.34
C ALA A 129 -19.02 1.07 -2.34
N TRP A 130 -17.77 0.90 -1.90
CA TRP A 130 -16.64 0.47 -2.72
C TRP A 130 -16.25 -0.97 -2.40
N PHE A 131 -15.82 -1.67 -3.44
CA PHE A 131 -15.44 -3.07 -3.38
C PHE A 131 -14.07 -3.28 -4.03
N ILE A 132 -13.29 -4.17 -3.44
CA ILE A 132 -12.06 -4.72 -4.03
C ILE A 132 -12.22 -6.24 -4.08
N ASP A 133 -12.08 -6.82 -5.26
CA ASP A 133 -12.25 -8.24 -5.55
C ASP A 133 -13.56 -8.82 -4.98
N GLY A 134 -14.64 -8.04 -5.09
CA GLY A 134 -15.97 -8.42 -4.65
C GLY A 134 -16.24 -8.24 -3.15
N MET A 135 -15.23 -7.90 -2.34
CA MET A 135 -15.40 -7.59 -0.93
C MET A 135 -15.68 -6.09 -0.74
N GLU A 136 -16.74 -5.75 0.00
CA GLU A 136 -16.99 -4.36 0.39
C GLU A 136 -15.89 -3.91 1.35
N VAL A 137 -15.24 -2.79 1.02
CA VAL A 137 -14.15 -2.23 1.83
C VAL A 137 -14.51 -0.88 2.44
N CYS A 138 -15.42 -0.12 1.84
CA CYS A 138 -15.83 1.19 2.31
C CYS A 138 -17.30 1.45 1.99
N ARG A 139 -17.99 2.18 2.86
CA ARG A 139 -19.36 2.64 2.64
C ARG A 139 -19.55 4.03 3.22
N GLN A 140 -20.09 4.92 2.41
CA GLN A 140 -20.52 6.26 2.78
C GLN A 140 -22.04 6.35 2.69
N THR A 141 -22.64 7.01 3.69
CA THR A 141 -24.09 7.22 3.82
C THR A 141 -24.37 8.62 4.37
N GLY A 142 -25.64 9.02 4.39
CA GLY A 142 -26.07 10.27 5.01
C GLY A 142 -26.38 11.38 4.01
N SER A 143 -26.50 12.61 4.52
CA SER A 143 -27.01 13.75 3.74
C SER A 143 -26.13 14.12 2.56
N HIS A 144 -24.80 14.00 2.67
CA HIS A 144 -23.89 14.29 1.56
C HIS A 144 -24.12 13.36 0.37
N ILE A 145 -24.41 12.07 0.59
CA ILE A 145 -24.76 11.12 -0.48
C ILE A 145 -26.09 11.47 -1.14
N GLN A 146 -27.07 12.02 -0.42
CA GLN A 146 -28.34 12.45 -1.02
C GLN A 146 -28.16 13.60 -2.03
N THR A 147 -27.04 14.32 -1.95
CA THR A 147 -26.66 15.35 -2.94
C THR A 147 -25.99 14.77 -4.20
N MET A 148 -25.61 13.49 -4.18
CA MET A 148 -25.07 12.75 -5.32
C MET A 148 -26.22 12.25 -6.20
N ASN A 149 -26.83 13.16 -6.96
CA ASN A 149 -28.09 12.96 -7.69
C ASN A 149 -28.06 13.44 -9.15
N LYS A 150 -26.88 13.73 -9.70
CA LYS A 150 -26.69 14.11 -11.10
C LYS A 150 -26.15 12.95 -11.91
N SER A 151 -26.57 12.78 -13.17
CA SER A 151 -25.98 11.76 -14.05
C SER A 151 -24.49 12.04 -14.29
N GLN A 152 -23.66 11.01 -14.19
CA GLN A 152 -22.20 11.11 -14.29
C GLN A 152 -21.66 10.23 -15.42
N LYS A 153 -20.62 10.67 -16.14
CA LYS A 153 -19.87 9.84 -17.09
C LYS A 153 -18.94 8.92 -16.32
N ILE A 154 -18.61 7.76 -16.88
CA ILE A 154 -17.54 6.90 -16.37
C ILE A 154 -16.24 7.36 -17.01
N MET A 155 -15.19 7.52 -16.21
CA MET A 155 -13.90 8.05 -16.61
C MET A 155 -12.75 7.25 -16.02
N MET A 156 -11.63 7.19 -16.75
CA MET A 156 -10.37 6.58 -16.33
C MET A 156 -9.23 7.47 -16.81
N ASN A 157 -8.24 7.75 -15.97
CA ASN A 157 -7.06 8.53 -16.37
C ASN A 157 -5.76 8.03 -15.75
N ILE A 158 -4.64 8.53 -16.29
CA ILE A 158 -3.31 8.50 -15.70
C ILE A 158 -2.66 9.87 -15.87
N TRP A 159 -2.11 10.40 -14.78
CA TRP A 159 -1.51 11.75 -14.76
C TRP A 159 -0.55 11.96 -13.59
N ASN A 160 0.16 13.08 -13.61
CA ASN A 160 1.08 13.52 -12.57
C ASN A 160 0.61 14.83 -11.91
N PRO A 161 -0.13 14.79 -10.80
CA PRO A 161 -0.57 16.00 -10.11
C PRO A 161 0.60 16.82 -9.56
N GLU A 162 0.48 18.14 -9.60
CA GLU A 162 1.41 19.09 -8.98
C GLU A 162 1.11 19.23 -7.47
N ALA A 163 1.04 18.09 -6.76
CA ALA A 163 0.66 18.02 -5.35
C ALA A 163 1.53 17.00 -4.60
N PRO A 164 2.82 17.29 -4.36
CA PRO A 164 3.76 16.33 -3.79
C PRO A 164 3.40 15.84 -2.39
N GLY A 165 2.69 16.66 -1.61
CA GLY A 165 2.12 16.22 -0.32
C GLY A 165 1.20 15.01 -0.45
N TRP A 166 0.44 14.94 -1.55
CA TRP A 166 -0.53 13.89 -1.85
C TRP A 166 0.08 12.75 -2.67
N VAL A 167 0.64 13.03 -3.86
CA VAL A 167 1.14 12.00 -4.79
C VAL A 167 2.64 11.70 -4.68
N GLY A 168 3.37 12.38 -3.80
CA GLY A 168 4.82 12.25 -3.68
C GLY A 168 5.58 13.10 -4.70
N GLU A 169 6.90 13.13 -4.58
CA GLU A 169 7.75 13.99 -5.40
C GLU A 169 7.80 13.54 -6.87
N TRP A 170 7.64 14.48 -7.79
CA TRP A 170 7.72 14.20 -9.22
C TRP A 170 9.18 14.01 -9.68
N ASN A 171 9.44 12.97 -10.47
CA ASN A 171 10.73 12.70 -11.08
C ASN A 171 10.55 12.09 -12.47
N GLU A 172 10.79 12.87 -13.52
CA GLU A 172 10.57 12.47 -14.91
C GLU A 172 11.33 11.21 -15.36
N LYS A 173 12.37 10.78 -14.64
CA LYS A 173 13.08 9.52 -14.93
C LYS A 173 12.21 8.29 -14.80
N VAL A 174 11.06 8.39 -14.11
CA VAL A 174 10.08 7.32 -13.94
C VAL A 174 9.22 7.06 -15.17
N LEU A 175 9.34 7.91 -16.20
CA LEU A 175 8.61 7.77 -17.45
C LEU A 175 9.29 6.74 -18.38
N PRO A 176 8.50 6.00 -19.16
CA PRO A 176 7.04 6.05 -19.23
C PRO A 176 6.36 5.29 -18.07
N ALA A 177 5.07 5.59 -17.84
CA ALA A 177 4.25 4.87 -16.88
C ALA A 177 2.94 4.38 -17.53
N PHE A 178 2.57 3.12 -17.28
CA PHE A 178 1.44 2.46 -17.94
C PHE A 178 0.46 1.85 -16.94
N ALA A 179 -0.80 2.30 -16.99
CA ALA A 179 -1.89 1.67 -16.25
C ALA A 179 -2.74 0.80 -17.20
N TYR A 180 -3.06 -0.41 -16.76
CA TYR A 180 -3.71 -1.43 -17.59
C TYR A 180 -5.14 -1.68 -17.12
N TYR A 181 -6.09 -1.64 -18.06
CA TYR A 181 -7.51 -1.84 -17.84
C TYR A 181 -7.95 -3.01 -18.73
N ASP A 182 -8.35 -4.11 -18.09
CA ASP A 182 -8.71 -5.36 -18.76
C ASP A 182 -10.18 -5.35 -19.22
N TRP A 183 -11.08 -4.82 -18.39
CA TRP A 183 -12.47 -4.59 -18.75
C TRP A 183 -13.12 -3.57 -17.83
N VAL A 184 -14.22 -2.99 -18.30
CA VAL A 184 -15.12 -2.13 -17.51
C VAL A 184 -16.56 -2.54 -17.75
N SER A 185 -17.41 -2.44 -16.73
CA SER A 185 -18.83 -2.74 -16.85
C SER A 185 -19.69 -1.80 -16.03
N TYR A 186 -20.94 -1.68 -16.46
CA TYR A 186 -21.96 -0.91 -15.78
C TYR A 186 -23.26 -1.71 -15.68
N SER A 187 -23.84 -1.69 -14.48
CA SER A 187 -25.16 -2.23 -14.18
C SER A 187 -26.07 -1.12 -13.67
N SER A 188 -27.29 -1.02 -14.20
CA SER A 188 -28.24 0.02 -13.83
C SER A 188 -28.88 -0.25 -12.47
N TYR A 189 -29.12 0.82 -11.70
CA TYR A 189 -29.83 0.72 -10.43
C TYR A 189 -31.32 0.42 -10.67
N THR A 190 -31.74 -0.78 -10.26
CA THR A 190 -33.06 -1.37 -10.51
C THR A 190 -33.55 -2.08 -9.24
N PRO A 191 -33.78 -1.32 -8.15
CA PRO A 191 -34.07 -1.90 -6.84
C PRO A 191 -35.33 -2.79 -6.88
N GLY A 192 -35.22 -3.99 -6.30
CA GLY A 192 -36.31 -4.97 -6.25
C GLY A 192 -36.50 -5.83 -7.51
N THR A 193 -35.89 -5.49 -8.65
CA THR A 193 -35.99 -6.27 -9.90
C THR A 193 -34.63 -6.66 -10.50
N GLY A 194 -33.52 -6.19 -9.94
CA GLY A 194 -32.18 -6.51 -10.40
C GLY A 194 -31.76 -7.94 -10.08
N SER A 195 -30.54 -8.28 -10.49
CA SER A 195 -29.97 -9.62 -10.42
C SER A 195 -28.49 -9.65 -10.00
N THR A 196 -27.87 -8.50 -9.75
CA THR A 196 -26.48 -8.37 -9.32
C THR A 196 -26.29 -7.28 -8.27
N GLY A 197 -25.10 -7.26 -7.65
CA GLY A 197 -24.72 -6.34 -6.59
C GLY A 197 -25.46 -6.56 -5.27
N THR A 198 -25.26 -5.65 -4.32
CA THR A 198 -25.84 -5.75 -2.98
C THR A 198 -27.36 -5.81 -3.04
N GLY A 199 -27.92 -6.91 -2.52
CA GLY A 199 -29.36 -7.14 -2.47
C GLY A 199 -30.03 -7.29 -3.83
N ASN A 200 -29.28 -7.64 -4.89
CA ASN A 200 -29.78 -7.74 -6.27
C ASN A 200 -30.47 -6.45 -6.74
N ASN A 201 -29.97 -5.29 -6.32
CA ASN A 201 -30.56 -4.01 -6.67
C ASN A 201 -30.06 -3.44 -8.01
N PHE A 202 -29.28 -4.20 -8.78
CA PHE A 202 -28.70 -3.76 -10.04
C PHE A 202 -28.95 -4.77 -11.16
N THR A 203 -29.09 -4.29 -12.39
CA THR A 203 -29.27 -5.12 -13.60
C THR A 203 -28.09 -4.88 -14.54
N PRO A 204 -27.36 -5.93 -14.98
CA PRO A 204 -26.28 -5.77 -15.96
C PRO A 204 -26.76 -5.02 -17.20
N PHE A 205 -26.04 -3.98 -17.61
CA PHE A 205 -26.43 -3.16 -18.75
C PHE A 205 -25.44 -3.31 -19.92
N TRP A 206 -24.14 -3.14 -19.67
CA TRP A 206 -23.11 -3.46 -20.66
C TRP A 206 -21.76 -3.76 -19.99
N ARG A 207 -20.89 -4.41 -20.76
CA ARG A 207 -19.48 -4.64 -20.46
C ARG A 207 -18.66 -4.35 -21.70
N ASP A 208 -17.48 -3.78 -21.51
CA ASP A 208 -16.47 -3.55 -22.53
C ASP A 208 -15.18 -4.24 -22.09
N ASP A 209 -14.72 -5.22 -22.87
CA ASP A 209 -13.48 -5.97 -22.64
C ASP A 209 -12.26 -5.30 -23.31
N PHE A 210 -12.41 -4.08 -23.82
CA PHE A 210 -11.33 -3.30 -24.43
C PHE A 210 -10.53 -4.02 -25.52
N ASN A 211 -11.16 -4.96 -26.23
CA ASN A 211 -10.58 -5.64 -27.40
C ASN A 211 -10.22 -4.65 -28.53
N SER A 212 -10.90 -3.50 -28.58
CA SER A 212 -10.62 -2.39 -29.51
C SER A 212 -11.26 -1.09 -29.01
N TYR A 213 -10.85 0.06 -29.56
CA TYR A 213 -11.49 1.34 -29.26
C TYR A 213 -12.92 1.44 -29.83
N ASP A 214 -13.93 1.46 -28.96
CA ASP A 214 -15.33 1.72 -29.32
C ASP A 214 -15.64 3.23 -29.32
N ALA A 215 -15.50 3.86 -30.47
CA ALA A 215 -15.78 5.30 -30.66
C ALA A 215 -17.26 5.68 -30.45
N SER A 216 -18.19 4.71 -30.45
CA SER A 216 -19.60 4.96 -30.16
C SER A 216 -19.87 5.10 -28.65
N ARG A 217 -19.00 4.53 -27.82
CA ARG A 217 -19.12 4.54 -26.36
C ARG A 217 -18.19 5.54 -25.69
N TRP A 218 -16.99 5.72 -26.23
CA TRP A 218 -15.91 6.45 -25.57
C TRP A 218 -15.45 7.69 -26.34
N ASP A 219 -15.00 8.68 -25.59
CA ASP A 219 -14.19 9.81 -26.03
C ASP A 219 -12.81 9.72 -25.36
N LYS A 220 -11.77 10.14 -26.09
CA LYS A 220 -10.41 10.30 -25.57
C LYS A 220 -10.16 11.74 -25.16
N GLY A 221 -9.58 11.95 -23.98
CA GLY A 221 -9.28 13.29 -23.46
C GLY A 221 -8.20 14.01 -24.28
N THR A 222 -8.42 15.31 -24.55
CA THR A 222 -7.48 16.19 -25.27
C THR A 222 -7.26 17.53 -24.54
N HIS A 223 -7.32 17.53 -23.21
CA HIS A 223 -7.39 18.73 -22.39
C HIS A 223 -6.43 18.64 -21.19
N THR A 224 -6.37 19.70 -20.40
CA THR A 224 -5.62 19.76 -19.14
C THR A 224 -6.25 20.80 -18.20
N TRP A 225 -5.72 20.93 -16.98
CA TRP A 225 -6.12 21.94 -16.00
C TRP A 225 -4.94 22.40 -15.13
N THR A 226 -5.10 23.48 -14.39
CA THR A 226 -4.11 23.93 -13.39
C THR A 226 -3.91 22.86 -12.33
N GLY A 227 -2.67 22.45 -12.08
CA GLY A 227 -2.36 21.38 -11.13
C GLY A 227 -2.20 19.99 -11.72
N ASN A 228 -2.53 19.80 -12.99
CA ASN A 228 -2.15 18.60 -13.72
C ASN A 228 -0.79 18.84 -14.39
N GLY A 229 0.21 18.00 -14.16
CA GLY A 229 1.53 18.15 -14.78
C GLY A 229 1.59 17.78 -16.28
N CYS A 230 0.50 17.24 -16.86
CA CYS A 230 0.47 16.76 -18.25
C CYS A 230 -0.70 17.30 -19.06
N ASP A 231 -0.57 17.25 -20.39
CA ASP A 231 -1.70 17.37 -21.31
C ASP A 231 -2.26 15.98 -21.62
N PHE A 232 -3.58 15.80 -21.59
CA PHE A 232 -4.17 14.58 -22.12
C PHE A 232 -4.14 14.58 -23.64
N VAL A 233 -3.75 13.44 -24.21
CA VAL A 233 -3.67 13.22 -25.66
C VAL A 233 -4.26 11.86 -26.03
N ALA A 234 -4.85 11.77 -27.23
CA ALA A 234 -5.56 10.59 -27.68
C ALA A 234 -4.63 9.39 -27.93
N GLU A 235 -3.38 9.66 -28.28
CA GLU A 235 -2.31 8.70 -28.55
C GLU A 235 -1.97 7.86 -27.32
N ASN A 236 -2.11 8.43 -26.13
CA ASN A 236 -1.76 7.77 -24.87
C ASN A 236 -2.90 6.90 -24.30
N ALA A 237 -4.07 6.88 -24.95
CA ALA A 237 -5.11 5.87 -24.72
C ALA A 237 -4.97 4.74 -25.76
N TYR A 238 -4.16 3.75 -25.44
CA TYR A 238 -3.77 2.68 -26.35
C TYR A 238 -4.63 1.42 -26.12
N PHE A 239 -4.83 0.59 -27.15
CA PHE A 239 -5.59 -0.65 -27.06
C PHE A 239 -4.76 -1.79 -27.65
N LYS A 240 -4.47 -2.82 -26.87
CA LYS A 240 -3.60 -3.93 -27.27
C LYS A 240 -3.92 -5.18 -26.45
N ASP A 241 -3.88 -6.34 -27.09
CA ASP A 241 -3.95 -7.65 -26.43
C ASP A 241 -5.17 -7.82 -25.49
N GLY A 242 -6.32 -7.26 -25.88
CA GLY A 242 -7.55 -7.32 -25.08
C GLY A 242 -7.58 -6.34 -23.90
N GLN A 243 -6.77 -5.28 -23.93
CA GLN A 243 -6.67 -4.31 -22.84
C GLN A 243 -6.65 -2.88 -23.37
N MET A 244 -7.20 -1.96 -22.57
CA MET A 244 -6.88 -0.54 -22.67
C MET A 244 -5.66 -0.24 -21.80
N ILE A 245 -4.69 0.48 -22.36
CA ILE A 245 -3.48 0.91 -21.68
C ILE A 245 -3.45 2.43 -21.69
N LEU A 246 -3.55 3.04 -20.52
CA LEU A 246 -3.37 4.49 -20.37
C LEU A 246 -1.92 4.78 -20.06
N CYS A 247 -1.33 5.69 -20.83
CA CYS A 247 0.10 6.00 -20.79
C CYS A 247 0.33 7.42 -20.24
N LEU A 248 1.34 7.56 -19.39
CA LEU A 248 1.97 8.83 -19.06
C LEU A 248 3.38 8.82 -19.64
N THR A 249 3.68 9.78 -20.51
CA THR A 249 4.91 9.81 -21.31
C THR A 249 5.51 11.22 -21.34
N ASP A 250 6.73 11.32 -21.88
CA ASP A 250 7.25 12.58 -22.37
C ASP A 250 6.48 13.02 -23.65
N GLN A 251 6.78 14.22 -24.15
CA GLN A 251 6.15 14.78 -25.36
C GLN A 251 6.62 14.17 -26.70
N PHE A 252 7.65 13.33 -26.71
CA PHE A 252 8.29 12.79 -27.91
C PHE A 252 7.99 11.30 -28.16
N ASN A 253 7.70 10.55 -27.11
CA ASN A 253 7.49 9.11 -27.13
C ASN A 253 6.08 8.75 -26.65
N LEU A 254 5.08 9.16 -27.44
CA LEU A 254 3.66 8.93 -27.13
C LEU A 254 3.24 7.48 -27.35
N GLY A 255 2.17 7.08 -26.67
CA GLY A 255 1.57 5.75 -26.74
C GLY A 255 2.26 4.71 -25.87
N TYR A 256 1.91 3.44 -26.09
CA TYR A 256 2.48 2.31 -25.36
C TYR A 256 3.84 1.91 -25.95
N VAL A 257 4.84 2.74 -25.71
CA VAL A 257 6.22 2.52 -26.14
C VAL A 257 7.18 2.93 -25.02
N ASP A 258 8.18 2.10 -24.79
CA ASP A 258 9.26 2.41 -23.87
C ASP A 258 10.59 2.48 -24.61
N LYS A 259 11.25 3.64 -24.50
CA LYS A 259 12.58 3.90 -25.06
C LYS A 259 13.53 4.45 -24.02
N ASN A 260 13.08 4.57 -22.77
CA ASN A 260 13.87 5.18 -21.72
C ASN A 260 14.62 4.07 -21.01
N PRO A 261 15.95 4.16 -20.88
CA PRO A 261 16.69 3.17 -20.13
C PRO A 261 16.50 3.36 -18.62
N PRO A 262 16.61 2.28 -17.84
CA PRO A 262 16.39 2.35 -16.40
C PRO A 262 17.45 3.21 -15.72
N SER A 263 17.02 4.06 -14.80
CA SER A 263 17.87 5.02 -14.08
C SER A 263 18.00 4.66 -12.61
N LEU A 264 19.23 4.64 -12.07
CA LEU A 264 19.46 4.52 -10.63
C LEU A 264 18.99 5.80 -9.91
N LEU A 265 17.89 5.70 -9.17
CA LEU A 265 17.28 6.84 -8.47
C LEU A 265 18.06 7.17 -7.20
N TRP A 266 18.26 6.15 -6.36
CA TRP A 266 19.00 6.25 -5.10
C TRP A 266 19.61 4.89 -4.73
N GLY A 267 20.62 4.93 -3.87
CA GLY A 267 21.16 3.76 -3.21
C GLY A 267 21.42 4.07 -1.75
N ARG A 268 21.35 3.05 -0.90
CA ARG A 268 21.54 3.16 0.54
C ARG A 268 22.42 2.03 1.03
N GLN A 269 23.43 2.36 1.82
CA GLN A 269 24.24 1.37 2.51
C GLN A 269 23.66 1.11 3.89
N GLU A 270 23.55 -0.16 4.25
CA GLU A 270 23.14 -0.68 5.54
C GLU A 270 24.24 -1.59 6.08
N GLU A 271 24.22 -1.98 7.35
CA GLU A 271 25.40 -2.59 8.03
C GLU A 271 26.09 -3.71 7.22
N SER A 272 25.34 -4.58 6.54
CA SER A 272 25.87 -5.67 5.72
C SER A 272 25.33 -5.74 4.28
N ARG A 273 24.61 -4.70 3.83
CA ARG A 273 23.94 -4.71 2.51
C ARG A 273 23.88 -3.34 1.87
N ILE A 274 23.69 -3.31 0.56
CA ILE A 274 23.31 -2.09 -0.18
C ILE A 274 21.94 -2.32 -0.79
N VAL A 275 21.05 -1.35 -0.71
CA VAL A 275 19.75 -1.37 -1.39
C VAL A 275 19.72 -0.23 -2.40
N ALA A 276 19.36 -0.52 -3.64
CA ALA A 276 19.31 0.44 -4.73
C ALA A 276 17.99 0.39 -5.47
N ALA A 277 17.35 1.54 -5.67
CA ALA A 277 16.09 1.63 -6.41
C ALA A 277 16.28 2.27 -7.78
N PHE A 278 15.61 1.69 -8.77
CA PHE A 278 15.60 2.12 -10.16
C PHE A 278 14.27 2.77 -10.53
N SER A 279 14.26 3.50 -11.65
CA SER A 279 13.09 4.22 -12.14
C SER A 279 11.92 3.33 -12.54
N GLU A 280 12.20 2.07 -12.85
CA GLU A 280 11.28 1.15 -13.50
C GLU A 280 11.67 -0.31 -13.27
N GLU A 281 10.81 -1.22 -13.70
CA GLU A 281 11.00 -2.65 -13.58
C GLU A 281 12.14 -3.16 -14.49
N LEU A 282 13.07 -3.92 -13.89
CA LEU A 282 14.28 -4.39 -14.53
C LEU A 282 14.13 -5.83 -15.04
N ASP A 283 14.88 -6.14 -16.10
CA ASP A 283 15.17 -7.53 -16.44
C ASP A 283 16.00 -8.19 -15.33
N GLN A 284 15.50 -9.31 -14.82
CA GLN A 284 16.11 -9.99 -13.67
C GLN A 284 17.55 -10.44 -13.96
N THR A 285 17.82 -10.96 -15.16
CA THR A 285 19.14 -11.50 -15.50
C THR A 285 20.21 -10.41 -15.46
N SER A 286 19.94 -9.26 -16.07
CA SER A 286 20.87 -8.13 -16.08
C SER A 286 20.97 -7.44 -14.72
N ALA A 287 19.87 -7.38 -13.96
CA ALA A 287 19.83 -6.75 -12.64
C ALA A 287 20.56 -7.55 -11.55
N GLU A 288 20.61 -8.88 -11.66
CA GLU A 288 21.29 -9.77 -10.71
C GLU A 288 22.74 -10.12 -11.13
N SER A 289 23.22 -9.59 -12.27
CA SER A 289 24.59 -9.78 -12.74
C SER A 289 25.58 -8.86 -12.04
N PHE A 290 26.64 -9.41 -11.43
CA PHE A 290 27.66 -8.60 -10.73
C PHE A 290 28.45 -7.70 -11.67
N SER A 291 28.62 -8.11 -12.94
CA SER A 291 29.31 -7.30 -13.94
C SER A 291 28.57 -6.02 -14.29
N SER A 292 27.30 -5.89 -13.88
CA SER A 292 26.51 -4.68 -14.03
C SER A 292 26.85 -3.62 -12.97
N TYR A 293 27.66 -3.94 -11.96
CA TYR A 293 27.88 -3.06 -10.80
C TYR A 293 29.33 -3.01 -10.31
N VAL A 294 29.72 -1.83 -9.82
CA VAL A 294 30.96 -1.61 -9.07
C VAL A 294 30.65 -0.71 -7.88
N VAL A 295 31.18 -1.01 -6.71
CA VAL A 295 31.09 -0.12 -5.55
C VAL A 295 32.45 0.48 -5.26
N THR A 296 32.51 1.80 -5.04
CA THR A 296 33.78 2.52 -4.80
C THR A 296 33.73 3.32 -3.49
N PRO A 297 34.79 3.31 -2.64
CA PRO A 297 36.00 2.48 -2.72
C PRO A 297 35.69 0.98 -2.77
N THR A 298 36.55 0.19 -3.42
CA THR A 298 36.25 -1.19 -3.81
C THR A 298 35.83 -2.05 -2.62
N ILE A 299 34.60 -2.56 -2.68
CA ILE A 299 34.08 -3.64 -1.83
C ILE A 299 33.61 -4.80 -2.69
N THR A 300 33.72 -6.00 -2.17
CA THR A 300 33.30 -7.21 -2.86
C THR A 300 31.77 -7.36 -2.75
N LEU A 301 31.09 -7.40 -3.89
CA LEU A 301 29.72 -7.87 -4.01
C LEU A 301 29.69 -9.40 -3.87
N ARG A 302 28.82 -9.90 -3.01
CA ARG A 302 28.60 -11.33 -2.77
C ARG A 302 27.34 -11.84 -3.45
N ALA A 303 26.32 -10.99 -3.53
CA ALA A 303 25.07 -11.26 -4.20
C ALA A 303 24.47 -9.95 -4.71
N ALA A 304 23.63 -10.05 -5.73
CA ALA A 304 22.73 -9.02 -6.22
C ALA A 304 21.38 -9.72 -6.46
N LYS A 305 20.32 -9.21 -5.85
CA LYS A 305 18.99 -9.81 -5.91
C LYS A 305 17.96 -8.75 -6.28
N LEU A 306 17.20 -9.00 -7.34
CA LEU A 306 16.05 -8.17 -7.68
C LEU A 306 14.92 -8.49 -6.71
N LEU A 307 14.42 -7.47 -6.01
CA LEU A 307 13.33 -7.61 -5.06
C LEU A 307 11.98 -7.76 -5.77
N ALA A 308 10.96 -8.14 -5.01
CA ALA A 308 9.64 -8.48 -5.55
C ALA A 308 8.93 -7.32 -6.26
N ASP A 309 9.30 -6.07 -5.96
CA ASP A 309 8.80 -4.87 -6.66
C ASP A 309 9.34 -4.73 -8.10
N GLY A 310 10.30 -5.58 -8.49
CA GLY A 310 10.90 -5.63 -9.81
C GLY A 310 11.84 -4.47 -10.13
N LYS A 311 12.07 -3.52 -9.21
CA LYS A 311 12.83 -2.28 -9.47
C LYS A 311 13.80 -1.91 -8.35
N THR A 312 13.83 -2.68 -7.26
CA THR A 312 14.82 -2.53 -6.20
C THR A 312 15.80 -3.71 -6.23
N VAL A 313 17.10 -3.43 -6.18
CA VAL A 313 18.16 -4.45 -6.09
C VAL A 313 18.80 -4.40 -4.70
N GLU A 314 18.81 -5.53 -4.02
CA GLU A 314 19.55 -5.73 -2.77
C GLU A 314 20.89 -6.41 -3.08
N PHE A 315 21.97 -5.83 -2.58
CA PHE A 315 23.32 -6.37 -2.69
C PHE A 315 23.82 -6.83 -1.34
N GLU A 316 24.29 -8.08 -1.28
CA GLU A 316 25.10 -8.53 -0.16
C GLU A 316 26.54 -8.13 -0.40
N VAL A 317 27.18 -7.55 0.62
CA VAL A 317 28.55 -7.03 0.52
C VAL A 317 29.35 -7.39 1.75
N SER A 318 30.68 -7.45 1.62
CA SER A 318 31.56 -7.55 2.79
C SER A 318 32.43 -6.32 2.97
N GLY A 319 32.67 -5.97 4.23
CA GLY A 319 33.60 -4.90 4.59
C GLY A 319 33.03 -3.50 4.37
N LEU A 320 31.70 -3.34 4.44
CA LEU A 320 31.11 -2.01 4.54
C LEU A 320 31.52 -1.40 5.88
N ASP A 321 32.21 -0.27 5.81
CA ASP A 321 32.40 0.60 6.95
C ASP A 321 31.33 1.69 6.93
N THR A 322 30.48 1.71 7.95
CA THR A 322 29.41 2.72 8.07
C THR A 322 29.92 4.14 8.20
N ALA A 323 31.21 4.35 8.56
CA ALA A 323 31.88 5.64 8.57
C ALA A 323 32.33 6.11 7.17
N THR A 324 32.52 5.18 6.23
CA THR A 324 32.99 5.45 4.87
C THR A 324 31.83 5.77 3.93
N SER A 325 32.05 6.72 3.02
CA SER A 325 31.12 7.04 1.93
C SER A 325 31.44 6.20 0.70
N TYR A 326 30.43 5.53 0.16
CA TYR A 326 30.56 4.69 -1.04
C TYR A 326 29.71 5.23 -2.20
N ASN A 327 30.11 4.91 -3.43
CA ASN A 327 29.30 5.09 -4.64
C ASN A 327 28.98 3.73 -5.23
N LEU A 328 27.73 3.54 -5.65
CA LEU A 328 27.33 2.45 -6.55
C LEU A 328 27.43 2.96 -7.98
N ILE A 329 28.26 2.31 -8.78
CA ILE A 329 28.40 2.52 -10.22
C ILE A 329 27.63 1.40 -10.91
N VAL A 330 26.63 1.78 -11.71
CA VAL A 330 25.92 0.88 -12.61
C VAL A 330 26.61 0.95 -13.96
N LEU A 331 26.99 -0.19 -14.55
CA LEU A 331 27.67 -0.33 -15.85
C LEU A 331 26.72 -0.74 -16.99
N GLY A 332 25.49 -1.11 -16.63
CA GLY A 332 24.37 -1.24 -17.54
C GLY A 332 23.48 -2.42 -17.21
N VAL A 333 22.23 -2.10 -16.93
CA VAL A 333 21.13 -3.00 -16.58
C VAL A 333 20.02 -2.76 -17.60
N ASN A 334 19.31 -3.81 -17.97
CA ASN A 334 18.21 -3.74 -18.92
C ASN A 334 16.88 -3.57 -18.17
N ASP A 335 15.95 -2.85 -18.79
CA ASP A 335 14.53 -2.87 -18.41
C ASP A 335 13.83 -4.14 -18.94
N ARG A 336 12.50 -4.15 -18.83
CA ARG A 336 11.63 -5.21 -19.39
C ARG A 336 11.00 -4.86 -20.74
N ALA A 337 11.44 -3.78 -21.39
CA ALA A 337 10.92 -3.40 -22.69
C ALA A 337 11.29 -4.45 -23.76
N VAL A 338 10.58 -4.42 -24.89
CA VAL A 338 10.84 -5.34 -26.01
C VAL A 338 11.00 -4.54 -27.31
N PRO A 339 12.23 -4.39 -27.85
CA PRO A 339 13.51 -4.85 -27.29
C PRO A 339 13.90 -4.08 -26.00
N PRO A 340 14.75 -4.65 -25.11
CA PRO A 340 15.11 -4.00 -23.86
C PRO A 340 15.96 -2.74 -24.06
N ASN A 341 15.73 -1.69 -23.26
CA ASN A 341 16.61 -0.54 -23.17
C ASN A 341 17.66 -0.78 -22.07
N ARG A 342 18.93 -0.47 -22.38
CA ARG A 342 20.06 -0.70 -21.47
C ARG A 342 20.56 0.61 -20.89
N SER A 343 20.72 0.65 -19.56
CA SER A 343 21.28 1.82 -18.88
C SER A 343 22.75 2.07 -19.22
N SER A 344 23.10 3.35 -19.26
CA SER A 344 24.48 3.80 -19.42
C SER A 344 25.21 3.81 -18.08
N ALA A 345 26.55 3.90 -18.14
CA ALA A 345 27.35 3.90 -16.93
C ALA A 345 27.06 5.15 -16.07
N HIS A 346 26.66 4.95 -14.81
CA HIS A 346 26.35 6.05 -13.89
C HIS A 346 26.72 5.73 -12.45
N ALA A 347 27.30 6.70 -11.75
CA ALA A 347 27.66 6.59 -10.35
C ALA A 347 26.68 7.35 -9.46
N LYS A 348 26.23 6.73 -8.38
CA LYS A 348 25.40 7.37 -7.35
C LYS A 348 26.02 7.16 -5.99
N MET A 349 26.19 8.25 -5.24
CA MET A 349 26.61 8.17 -3.84
C MET A 349 25.52 7.50 -3.00
N LEU A 350 25.93 6.57 -2.14
CA LEU A 350 25.03 5.83 -1.26
C LEU A 350 24.67 6.66 -0.04
N ASN A 351 23.38 6.70 0.28
CA ASN A 351 22.89 7.26 1.53
C ASN A 351 23.38 6.39 2.69
N ARG A 352 23.88 7.05 3.73
CA ARG A 352 24.43 6.38 4.91
C ARG A 352 23.32 6.08 5.91
N SER A 353 23.23 4.83 6.34
CA SER A 353 22.37 4.47 7.47
C SER A 353 22.85 5.09 8.76
N VAL A 354 21.93 5.66 9.53
CA VAL A 354 22.15 6.06 10.92
C VAL A 354 21.44 5.07 11.83
N ARG A 355 22.19 4.40 12.71
CA ARG A 355 21.60 3.50 13.70
C ARG A 355 20.86 4.31 14.76
N LEU A 356 19.55 4.10 14.85
CA LEU A 356 18.73 4.68 15.90
C LEU A 356 18.97 3.93 17.22
N GLN A 357 18.93 4.66 18.33
CA GLN A 357 19.00 4.10 19.68
C GLN A 357 17.61 3.70 20.15
N PHE A 358 17.46 2.50 20.71
CA PHE A 358 16.20 2.04 21.30
C PHE A 358 16.10 2.46 22.78
N PRO A 359 14.91 2.80 23.29
CA PRO A 359 13.65 2.97 22.54
C PRO A 359 13.72 4.18 21.60
N ILE A 360 13.20 4.00 20.37
CA ILE A 360 13.02 5.11 19.43
C ILE A 360 11.76 5.84 19.84
N ARG A 361 11.87 7.12 20.21
CA ARG A 361 10.74 7.97 20.58
C ARG A 361 10.61 9.12 19.60
N ILE A 362 9.41 9.36 19.06
CA ILE A 362 9.19 10.39 18.03
C ILE A 362 7.99 11.26 18.39
N ASN A 363 8.20 12.58 18.42
CA ASN A 363 7.16 13.57 18.65
C ASN A 363 6.49 13.91 17.31
N VAL A 364 5.41 13.19 16.98
CA VAL A 364 4.78 13.25 15.66
C VAL A 364 4.08 14.59 15.46
N GLY A 365 4.35 15.24 14.34
CA GLY A 365 3.91 16.60 14.03
C GLY A 365 4.62 17.71 14.81
N GLY A 366 5.61 17.38 15.66
CA GLY A 366 6.30 18.33 16.53
C GLY A 366 7.82 18.34 16.41
N SER A 367 8.44 19.30 17.09
CA SER A 367 9.89 19.36 17.28
C SER A 367 10.37 18.37 18.34
N ALA A 368 11.68 18.11 18.40
CA ALA A 368 12.26 17.27 19.45
C ALA A 368 11.94 17.84 20.84
N SER A 369 11.50 16.98 21.75
CA SER A 369 11.07 17.37 23.10
C SER A 369 11.10 16.17 24.05
N GLY A 370 11.52 16.34 25.31
CA GLY A 370 11.40 15.29 26.32
C GLY A 370 12.08 13.95 25.99
N GLY A 371 13.15 13.95 25.18
CA GLY A 371 13.80 12.73 24.71
C GLY A 371 13.15 12.11 23.45
N TYR A 372 12.10 12.71 22.92
CA TYR A 372 11.52 12.38 21.63
C TYR A 372 12.24 13.12 20.51
N LEU A 373 12.49 12.42 19.41
CA LEU A 373 13.02 12.97 18.17
C LEU A 373 11.96 13.83 17.47
N ALA A 374 12.40 14.82 16.69
CA ALA A 374 11.52 15.65 15.86
C ALA A 374 10.93 14.85 14.69
N ASP A 375 9.69 15.14 14.30
CA ASP A 375 9.06 14.52 13.15
C ASP A 375 9.70 14.93 11.81
N LYS A 376 9.69 14.05 10.81
CA LYS A 376 10.35 14.24 9.51
C LYS A 376 9.55 13.61 8.38
N ALA A 377 9.63 14.19 7.17
CA ALA A 377 9.09 13.55 5.98
C ALA A 377 9.95 12.33 5.61
N TRP A 378 9.31 11.20 5.31
CA TRP A 378 9.99 10.01 4.85
C TRP A 378 10.59 10.20 3.46
N ASN A 379 11.83 9.75 3.27
CA ASN A 379 12.53 9.68 1.98
C ASN A 379 13.71 8.70 2.06
N GLU A 380 14.50 8.61 0.99
CA GLU A 380 15.65 7.71 0.87
C GLU A 380 16.83 8.03 1.82
N LYS A 381 16.83 9.22 2.45
CA LYS A 381 17.95 9.74 3.26
C LYS A 381 17.69 9.70 4.76
N VAL A 382 16.44 9.51 5.19
CA VAL A 382 16.06 9.50 6.61
C VAL A 382 15.76 8.11 7.12
N GLU A 383 15.86 7.96 8.44
CA GLU A 383 15.61 6.69 9.15
C GLU A 383 14.14 6.51 9.51
N TYR A 384 13.35 7.58 9.57
CA TYR A 384 11.93 7.51 9.90
C TYR A 384 11.21 8.72 9.33
N GLY A 385 9.90 8.60 9.18
CA GLY A 385 9.07 9.73 8.82
C GLY A 385 7.69 9.38 8.34
N TYR A 386 6.91 10.43 8.12
CA TYR A 386 5.56 10.36 7.58
C TYR A 386 5.57 10.39 6.04
N LEU A 387 4.56 9.74 5.45
CA LEU A 387 4.16 9.91 4.06
C LEU A 387 2.73 10.48 4.07
N ASP A 388 2.62 11.76 3.70
CA ASP A 388 1.40 12.59 3.76
C ASP A 388 1.01 13.04 5.19
N GLY A 389 -0.01 13.90 5.27
CA GLY A 389 -0.55 14.46 6.50
C GLY A 389 -0.01 15.84 6.84
N SER A 390 -0.87 16.63 7.47
CA SER A 390 -0.58 18.00 7.91
C SER A 390 -0.35 18.05 9.43
N THR A 391 0.39 19.05 9.90
CA THR A 391 0.67 19.18 11.33
C THR A 391 -0.27 20.16 12.02
N LYS A 392 -0.46 19.95 13.32
CA LYS A 392 -1.07 20.94 14.20
C LYS A 392 -0.35 20.94 15.55
N LEU A 393 0.03 22.14 15.99
CA LEU A 393 0.48 22.40 17.36
C LEU A 393 -0.63 23.13 18.12
N TYR A 394 -1.05 22.56 19.25
CA TYR A 394 -2.00 23.18 20.18
C TYR A 394 -1.28 24.07 21.19
N PRO A 395 -1.96 25.08 21.76
CA PRO A 395 -1.36 25.97 22.76
C PRO A 395 -0.83 25.20 23.97
N SER A 396 0.25 25.68 24.58
CA SER A 396 0.81 25.10 25.82
C SER A 396 -0.15 25.15 27.01
N SER A 397 -1.16 26.02 26.96
CA SER A 397 -2.24 26.11 27.95
C SER A 397 -3.31 25.02 27.81
N LEU A 398 -3.30 24.22 26.73
CA LEU A 398 -4.20 23.08 26.60
C LEU A 398 -3.78 22.00 27.60
N ASP A 399 -4.63 21.75 28.60
CA ASP A 399 -4.42 20.66 29.54
C ASP A 399 -4.73 19.32 28.85
N ILE A 400 -3.80 18.37 28.95
CA ILE A 400 -3.97 17.00 28.44
C ILE A 400 -4.02 16.07 29.65
N ALA A 401 -5.20 15.52 29.93
CA ALA A 401 -5.37 14.63 31.07
C ALA A 401 -4.81 13.23 30.80
N GLY A 402 -4.42 12.51 31.86
CA GLY A 402 -4.00 11.11 31.77
C GLY A 402 -2.55 10.89 31.32
N THR A 403 -1.71 11.92 31.33
CA THR A 403 -0.30 11.82 30.94
C THR A 403 0.61 12.69 31.81
N THR A 404 1.88 12.30 31.90
CA THR A 404 2.98 13.11 32.47
C THR A 404 3.80 13.83 31.39
N GLU A 405 3.52 13.57 30.12
CA GLU A 405 4.23 14.10 28.94
C GLU A 405 3.24 14.86 28.01
N PRO A 406 2.49 15.87 28.51
CA PRO A 406 1.43 16.53 27.75
C PRO A 406 1.92 17.23 26.48
N GLU A 407 3.20 17.62 26.42
CA GLU A 407 3.83 18.23 25.25
C GLU A 407 3.82 17.34 24.01
N ILE A 408 3.92 16.01 24.16
CA ILE A 408 3.87 15.06 23.04
C ILE A 408 2.46 15.00 22.45
N TYR A 409 1.44 15.10 23.30
CA TYR A 409 0.03 15.07 22.91
C TYR A 409 -0.51 16.41 22.39
N ARG A 410 0.30 17.49 22.41
CA ARG A 410 -0.06 18.81 21.89
C ARG A 410 0.42 19.04 20.46
N SER A 411 1.37 18.25 19.96
CA SER A 411 1.63 18.15 18.53
C SER A 411 0.88 16.95 17.96
N GLU A 412 0.33 17.11 16.77
CA GLU A 412 -0.24 16.02 16.01
C GLU A 412 0.11 16.17 14.55
N ARG A 413 0.12 15.04 13.85
CA ARG A 413 -0.11 15.01 12.42
C ARG A 413 -1.46 14.36 12.16
N TRP A 414 -2.23 14.99 11.29
CA TRP A 414 -3.56 14.54 10.86
C TRP A 414 -3.56 14.25 9.36
N GLY A 415 -4.36 13.28 8.94
CA GLY A 415 -4.39 12.81 7.55
C GLY A 415 -3.17 11.99 7.15
N LEU A 416 -2.52 11.28 8.09
CA LEU A 416 -1.48 10.33 7.73
C LEU A 416 -2.06 9.18 6.91
N VAL A 417 -1.22 8.67 5.99
CA VAL A 417 -1.46 7.40 5.32
C VAL A 417 -0.44 6.37 5.80
N TYR A 418 0.85 6.75 5.78
CA TYR A 418 1.94 5.90 6.26
C TYR A 418 2.85 6.64 7.23
N TYR A 419 3.34 5.93 8.23
CA TYR A 419 4.55 6.27 8.98
C TYR A 419 5.53 5.12 8.86
N LYS A 420 6.79 5.41 8.52
CA LYS A 420 7.80 4.39 8.25
C LYS A 420 9.01 4.60 9.15
N ILE A 421 9.61 3.50 9.61
CA ILE A 421 10.81 3.52 10.46
C ILE A 421 11.77 2.41 9.98
N ARG A 422 12.99 2.78 9.58
CA ARG A 422 14.07 1.83 9.30
C ARG A 422 14.56 1.23 10.61
N VAL A 423 14.39 -0.07 10.75
CA VAL A 423 14.82 -0.84 11.92
C VAL A 423 15.45 -2.15 11.46
N PRO A 424 16.37 -2.75 12.23
CA PRO A 424 16.85 -4.09 11.93
C PRO A 424 15.69 -5.09 11.77
N ARG A 425 15.86 -6.15 10.98
CA ARG A 425 14.88 -7.24 10.94
C ARG A 425 14.73 -7.83 12.34
N GLY A 426 13.50 -8.04 12.82
CA GLY A 426 13.26 -8.52 14.18
C GLY A 426 11.86 -8.27 14.70
N SER A 427 11.67 -8.57 16.00
CA SER A 427 10.41 -8.37 16.72
C SER A 427 10.41 -7.04 17.45
N TYR A 428 9.28 -6.33 17.41
CA TYR A 428 9.13 -5.02 18.00
C TYR A 428 7.86 -4.88 18.83
N ARG A 429 7.99 -4.05 19.87
CA ARG A 429 6.89 -3.45 20.61
C ARG A 429 6.73 -2.01 20.12
N VAL A 430 5.52 -1.67 19.68
CA VAL A 430 5.15 -0.38 19.11
C VAL A 430 4.07 0.24 19.97
N THR A 431 4.32 1.43 20.51
CA THR A 431 3.33 2.22 21.24
C THR A 431 2.90 3.42 20.41
N LEU A 432 1.62 3.44 20.06
CA LEU A 432 0.95 4.55 19.38
C LEU A 432 0.37 5.49 20.44
N MET A 433 0.70 6.78 20.37
CA MET A 433 0.25 7.80 21.32
C MET A 433 -0.68 8.79 20.60
N MET A 434 -1.91 8.93 21.10
CA MET A 434 -2.95 9.75 20.49
C MET A 434 -3.74 10.56 21.52
N ALA A 435 -4.27 11.72 21.14
CA ALA A 435 -5.26 12.47 21.90
C ALA A 435 -6.23 13.18 20.95
N GLU A 436 -7.54 13.01 21.14
CA GLU A 436 -8.51 13.78 20.36
C GLU A 436 -8.62 15.20 20.90
N ASN A 437 -7.93 16.14 20.25
CA ASN A 437 -7.83 17.53 20.64
C ASN A 437 -8.83 18.44 19.91
N TYR A 438 -9.47 17.94 18.85
CA TYR A 438 -10.34 18.70 17.97
C TYR A 438 -11.82 18.37 18.23
N TRP A 439 -12.21 17.13 17.96
CA TRP A 439 -13.60 16.67 18.09
C TRP A 439 -14.03 16.53 19.54
N ASN A 440 -15.33 16.68 19.77
CA ASN A 440 -15.97 16.58 21.08
C ASN A 440 -17.19 15.66 21.06
N VAL A 441 -17.26 14.76 20.07
CA VAL A 441 -18.36 13.82 19.86
C VAL A 441 -17.80 12.52 19.29
N SER A 442 -18.37 11.39 19.69
CA SER A 442 -18.03 10.07 19.16
C SER A 442 -18.42 9.96 17.69
N ALA A 443 -17.76 9.03 16.98
CA ALA A 443 -17.91 8.71 15.57
C ALA A 443 -17.55 9.84 14.58
N ALA A 444 -17.11 11.01 15.07
CA ALA A 444 -16.65 12.10 14.20
C ALA A 444 -15.33 11.75 13.50
N ARG A 445 -14.46 10.98 14.16
CA ARG A 445 -13.21 10.48 13.60
C ARG A 445 -13.05 9.01 13.93
N VAL A 446 -12.97 8.19 12.89
CA VAL A 446 -12.85 6.73 12.99
C VAL A 446 -11.88 6.24 11.94
N PHE A 447 -10.87 5.49 12.35
CA PHE A 447 -9.85 4.94 11.45
C PHE A 447 -9.28 3.62 11.93
N ASP A 448 -8.74 2.84 11.00
CA ASP A 448 -8.00 1.62 11.28
C ASP A 448 -6.50 1.91 11.36
N VAL A 449 -5.74 1.06 12.06
CA VAL A 449 -4.28 1.08 12.06
C VAL A 449 -3.73 -0.30 11.79
N SER A 450 -2.81 -0.40 10.84
CA SER A 450 -2.07 -1.63 10.53
C SER A 450 -0.59 -1.46 10.79
N LEU A 451 0.06 -2.53 11.26
CA LEU A 451 1.50 -2.65 11.41
C LEU A 451 1.98 -3.85 10.58
N GLU A 452 2.96 -3.65 9.69
CA GLU A 452 3.48 -4.71 8.80
C GLU A 452 2.37 -5.41 7.99
N GLY A 453 1.40 -4.63 7.47
CA GLY A 453 0.24 -5.13 6.73
C GLY A 453 -0.81 -5.86 7.57
N ARG A 454 -0.60 -6.01 8.89
CA ARG A 454 -1.56 -6.61 9.81
C ARG A 454 -2.36 -5.51 10.51
N GLN A 455 -3.67 -5.50 10.33
CA GLN A 455 -4.55 -4.61 11.08
C GLN A 455 -4.48 -4.92 12.57
N VAL A 456 -4.09 -3.92 13.37
CA VAL A 456 -3.89 -4.04 14.83
C VAL A 456 -4.94 -3.27 15.63
N LEU A 457 -5.51 -2.21 15.05
CA LEU A 457 -6.62 -1.46 15.61
C LEU A 457 -7.71 -1.32 14.53
N THR A 458 -8.96 -1.57 14.92
CA THR A 458 -10.11 -1.53 14.02
C THR A 458 -11.13 -0.51 14.53
N ALA A 459 -11.65 0.34 13.65
CA ALA A 459 -12.63 1.39 13.94
C ALA A 459 -12.25 2.21 15.19
N LEU A 460 -10.99 2.65 15.28
CA LEU A 460 -10.49 3.42 16.40
C LEU A 460 -11.16 4.80 16.43
N ASP A 461 -11.91 5.04 17.51
CA ASP A 461 -12.41 6.35 17.90
C ASP A 461 -11.73 6.78 19.21
N VAL A 462 -10.75 7.68 19.08
CA VAL A 462 -9.97 8.19 20.22
C VAL A 462 -10.85 8.95 21.21
N TYR A 463 -11.85 9.70 20.74
CA TYR A 463 -12.78 10.42 21.61
C TYR A 463 -13.68 9.46 22.39
N GLN A 464 -14.21 8.43 21.75
CA GLN A 464 -15.04 7.43 22.44
C GLN A 464 -14.26 6.70 23.52
N GLN A 465 -12.97 6.39 23.29
CA GLN A 465 -12.16 5.65 24.25
C GLN A 465 -11.62 6.51 25.41
N ALA A 466 -11.15 7.73 25.14
CA ALA A 466 -10.49 8.56 26.16
C ALA A 466 -11.26 9.85 26.50
N GLY A 467 -12.05 10.37 25.57
CA GLY A 467 -12.63 11.70 25.61
C GLY A 467 -11.71 12.77 25.03
N LYS A 468 -12.21 14.00 24.95
CA LYS A 468 -11.46 15.14 24.42
C LYS A 468 -10.30 15.54 25.33
N ASN A 469 -9.16 15.88 24.73
CA ASN A 469 -7.92 16.33 25.39
C ASN A 469 -7.42 15.34 26.46
N LYS A 470 -7.53 14.04 26.19
CA LYS A 470 -6.97 12.99 27.06
C LYS A 470 -6.03 12.10 26.28
N ALA A 471 -4.91 11.76 26.90
CA ALA A 471 -3.95 10.85 26.35
C ALA A 471 -4.52 9.43 26.25
N LEU A 472 -4.35 8.82 25.08
CA LEU A 472 -4.60 7.42 24.80
C LEU A 472 -3.31 6.79 24.28
N GLN A 473 -3.02 5.58 24.73
CA GLN A 473 -1.91 4.77 24.24
C GLN A 473 -2.40 3.38 23.85
N HIS A 474 -1.93 2.91 22.71
CA HIS A 474 -2.04 1.51 22.32
C HIS A 474 -0.64 0.93 22.15
N THR A 475 -0.29 -0.07 22.95
CA THR A 475 0.97 -0.80 22.84
C THR A 475 0.71 -2.16 22.21
N ILE A 476 1.35 -2.41 21.07
CA ILE A 476 1.25 -3.65 20.31
C ILE A 476 2.61 -4.33 20.31
N THR A 477 2.65 -5.60 20.69
CA THR A 477 3.87 -6.42 20.82
C THR A 477 3.99 -7.44 19.69
N GLY A 478 5.18 -8.02 19.52
CA GLY A 478 5.39 -9.12 18.58
C GLY A 478 5.33 -8.72 17.11
N ILE A 479 5.52 -7.44 16.77
CA ILE A 479 5.51 -6.96 15.38
C ILE A 479 6.77 -7.43 14.67
N GLN A 480 6.63 -8.29 13.67
CA GLN A 480 7.75 -8.85 12.91
C GLN A 480 8.07 -7.97 11.71
N VAL A 481 9.25 -7.34 11.71
CA VAL A 481 9.78 -6.59 10.57
C VAL A 481 10.75 -7.48 9.79
N ASN A 482 10.44 -7.73 8.52
CA ASN A 482 11.18 -8.70 7.70
C ASN A 482 12.02 -8.07 6.58
N ASP A 483 11.74 -6.83 6.18
CA ASP A 483 12.45 -6.13 5.12
C ASP A 483 13.45 -5.09 5.66
N GLY A 484 13.28 -4.69 6.92
CA GLY A 484 14.07 -3.67 7.61
C GLY A 484 13.37 -2.31 7.70
N ILE A 485 12.07 -2.26 7.38
CA ILE A 485 11.23 -1.08 7.52
C ILE A 485 9.98 -1.49 8.30
N LEU A 486 9.78 -0.89 9.46
CA LEU A 486 8.50 -0.94 10.16
C LEU A 486 7.52 0.02 9.49
N ASP A 487 6.48 -0.53 8.90
CA ASP A 487 5.39 0.17 8.24
C ASP A 487 4.16 0.28 9.14
N ILE A 488 3.68 1.51 9.32
CA ILE A 488 2.44 1.86 10.02
C ILE A 488 1.48 2.48 9.01
N HIS A 489 0.37 1.81 8.70
CA HIS A 489 -0.68 2.33 7.81
C HIS A 489 -1.88 2.85 8.62
N PHE A 490 -2.52 3.90 8.11
CA PHE A 490 -3.73 4.48 8.68
C PHE A 490 -4.88 4.49 7.65
N GLY A 491 -5.94 3.72 7.94
CA GLY A 491 -7.11 3.57 7.07
C GLY A 491 -8.28 4.43 7.52
N ALA A 492 -8.49 5.59 6.91
CA ALA A 492 -9.60 6.49 7.26
C ALA A 492 -10.97 5.88 6.92
N THR A 493 -11.91 5.89 7.87
CA THR A 493 -13.33 5.49 7.64
C THR A 493 -14.30 6.66 7.85
N SER A 494 -13.99 7.58 8.77
CA SER A 494 -14.69 8.84 8.98
C SER A 494 -13.68 9.88 9.48
N ASP A 495 -13.60 11.03 8.81
CA ASP A 495 -12.55 12.04 8.98
C ASP A 495 -11.11 11.49 8.91
N GLN A 496 -10.12 12.37 9.04
CA GLN A 496 -8.71 12.04 8.85
C GLN A 496 -8.05 11.45 10.10
N PRO A 497 -7.21 10.39 9.98
CA PRO A 497 -6.49 9.78 11.09
C PRO A 497 -5.54 10.76 11.81
N ILE A 498 -5.25 10.51 13.09
CA ILE A 498 -4.31 11.32 13.89
C ILE A 498 -3.25 10.48 14.58
N LEU A 499 -2.08 11.08 14.79
CA LEU A 499 -1.00 10.53 15.60
C LEU A 499 -0.22 11.68 16.28
N ASN A 500 0.05 11.53 17.57
CA ASN A 500 0.77 12.53 18.38
C ASN A 500 2.20 12.09 18.72
N GLY A 501 2.40 10.80 18.99
CA GLY A 501 3.71 10.27 19.33
C GLY A 501 3.86 8.78 19.04
N LEU A 502 5.11 8.34 18.96
CA LEU A 502 5.49 6.95 18.75
C LEU A 502 6.60 6.55 19.72
N THR A 503 6.52 5.32 20.23
CA THR A 503 7.65 4.64 20.86
C THR A 503 7.83 3.26 20.22
N ILE A 504 9.05 2.95 19.79
CA ILE A 504 9.42 1.66 19.21
C ILE A 504 10.53 1.05 20.06
N GLU A 505 10.32 -0.18 20.50
CA GLU A 505 11.24 -0.96 21.32
C GLU A 505 11.54 -2.27 20.61
N GLN A 506 12.82 -2.62 20.52
CA GLN A 506 13.22 -3.94 20.02
C GLN A 506 12.93 -4.97 21.10
N GLU A 507 12.17 -6.00 20.76
CA GLU A 507 11.94 -7.13 21.65
C GLU A 507 13.12 -8.09 21.52
N LEU A 508 13.82 -8.31 22.63
CA LEU A 508 14.80 -9.38 22.72
C LEU A 508 14.03 -10.71 22.65
N THR A 509 14.12 -11.40 21.52
CA THR A 509 13.80 -12.82 21.47
C THR A 509 14.84 -13.52 22.32
N GLY A 510 14.51 -13.84 23.56
CA GLY A 510 15.45 -14.45 24.50
C GLY A 510 16.01 -15.75 23.95
N LEU A 511 17.26 -15.70 23.50
CA LEU A 511 18.26 -16.76 23.52
C LEU A 511 19.63 -16.05 23.57
N GLU A 512 20.08 -15.71 24.78
CA GLU A 512 21.50 -15.49 25.01
C GLU A 512 22.23 -16.83 24.92
N GLY A 513 23.30 -16.86 24.10
CA GLY A 513 24.36 -17.85 24.19
C GLY A 513 24.10 -19.18 23.47
N GLU A 514 24.40 -19.22 22.17
CA GLU A 514 25.44 -20.10 21.63
C GLU A 514 25.78 -19.68 20.19
N SER A 515 27.04 -19.90 19.83
CA SER A 515 27.78 -19.45 18.65
C SER A 515 27.01 -19.31 17.33
N LEU A 516 27.35 -18.24 16.60
CA LEU A 516 27.14 -18.06 15.16
C LEU A 516 27.67 -19.27 14.36
N GLU A 517 26.81 -20.27 14.15
CA GLU A 517 26.87 -21.13 12.96
C GLU A 517 25.61 -20.88 12.13
N ALA A 518 25.81 -20.80 10.81
CA ALA A 518 24.85 -20.28 9.83
C ALA A 518 23.46 -20.96 9.88
N PRO A 519 22.35 -20.23 9.62
CA PRO A 519 21.01 -20.78 9.73
C PRO A 519 20.65 -21.69 8.54
N ASP A 520 20.80 -23.00 8.74
CA ASP A 520 20.31 -24.07 7.88
C ASP A 520 18.80 -24.32 8.12
N GLN A 521 17.93 -23.35 7.83
CA GLN A 521 16.59 -23.36 8.46
C GLN A 521 15.52 -24.15 7.71
N PHE A 522 15.56 -25.48 7.88
CA PHE A 522 14.34 -26.30 7.89
C PHE A 522 13.41 -25.80 9.00
N ARG A 523 12.21 -25.32 8.68
CA ARG A 523 11.28 -24.78 9.69
C ARG A 523 9.86 -25.33 9.52
N PHE A 524 9.30 -25.89 10.58
CA PHE A 524 7.90 -26.32 10.61
C PHE A 524 7.06 -25.29 11.36
N HIS A 525 6.11 -24.64 10.70
CA HIS A 525 5.31 -23.57 11.32
C HIS A 525 4.18 -24.12 12.16
N GLN A 526 3.68 -23.32 13.10
CA GLN A 526 2.48 -23.66 13.85
C GLN A 526 1.29 -23.76 12.88
N ASN A 527 0.49 -24.82 13.01
CA ASN A 527 -0.70 -25.02 12.18
C ASN A 527 -1.74 -23.91 12.43
N TYR A 528 -2.50 -23.54 11.39
CA TYR A 528 -3.62 -22.60 11.51
C TYR A 528 -4.88 -23.15 10.83
N PRO A 529 -6.05 -23.09 11.49
CA PRO A 529 -6.24 -22.67 12.89
C PRO A 529 -5.68 -23.67 13.92
N ASN A 530 -5.37 -23.20 15.13
CA ASN A 530 -5.07 -24.05 16.30
C ASN A 530 -5.58 -23.36 17.58
N PRO A 531 -6.58 -23.89 18.30
CA PRO A 531 -7.29 -25.15 18.06
C PRO A 531 -8.11 -25.19 16.75
N PHE A 532 -8.46 -26.39 16.27
CA PHE A 532 -9.24 -26.59 15.04
C PHE A 532 -10.21 -27.78 15.16
N ASN A 533 -11.21 -27.85 14.27
CA ASN A 533 -12.21 -28.93 14.29
C ASN A 533 -11.87 -30.08 13.33
N GLU A 534 -12.29 -30.00 12.06
CA GLU A 534 -12.15 -31.11 11.10
C GLU A 534 -10.75 -31.23 10.49
N GLY A 535 -10.05 -30.11 10.31
CA GLY A 535 -8.71 -30.07 9.74
C GLY A 535 -8.06 -28.71 9.86
N THR A 536 -6.77 -28.67 9.55
CA THR A 536 -5.91 -27.49 9.70
C THR A 536 -4.92 -27.42 8.54
N ILE A 537 -4.40 -26.22 8.26
CA ILE A 537 -3.29 -26.04 7.34
C ILE A 537 -1.98 -26.26 8.11
N MET A 538 -1.13 -27.11 7.55
CA MET A 538 0.23 -27.36 8.00
C MET A 538 1.20 -26.65 7.06
N SER A 539 2.10 -25.81 7.59
CA SER A 539 3.03 -25.02 6.78
C SER A 539 4.47 -25.29 7.20
N PHE A 540 5.40 -25.33 6.24
CA PHE A 540 6.83 -25.50 6.49
C PHE A 540 7.69 -24.85 5.41
N THR A 541 8.92 -24.48 5.76
CA THR A 541 9.90 -23.85 4.86
C THR A 541 11.10 -24.76 4.70
N LEU A 542 11.55 -24.96 3.46
CA LEU A 542 12.76 -25.70 3.11
C LEU A 542 13.76 -24.78 2.41
N HIS A 543 15.04 -24.92 2.71
CA HIS A 543 16.12 -24.17 2.03
C HIS A 543 16.66 -24.92 0.80
N ALA A 544 16.46 -26.23 0.72
CA ALA A 544 16.90 -27.10 -0.37
C ALA A 544 15.89 -28.22 -0.60
N SER A 545 15.98 -28.88 -1.75
CA SER A 545 15.11 -30.00 -2.08
C SER A 545 15.35 -31.18 -1.15
N GLN A 546 14.35 -31.58 -0.36
CA GLN A 546 14.47 -32.65 0.64
C GLN A 546 13.21 -33.53 0.69
N ALA A 547 13.38 -34.80 1.06
CA ALA A 547 12.25 -35.70 1.33
C ALA A 547 11.61 -35.35 2.68
N ILE A 548 10.28 -35.26 2.73
CA ILE A 548 9.54 -34.77 3.90
C ILE A 548 8.53 -35.81 4.36
N ARG A 549 8.54 -36.11 5.66
CA ARG A 549 7.55 -36.95 6.32
C ARG A 549 6.86 -36.18 7.44
N PHE A 550 5.53 -36.25 7.44
CA PHE A 550 4.69 -35.74 8.50
C PHE A 550 4.17 -36.89 9.36
N SER A 551 4.09 -36.70 10.67
CA SER A 551 3.53 -37.69 11.60
C SER A 551 2.82 -37.01 12.77
N VAL A 552 1.83 -37.66 13.35
CA VAL A 552 1.06 -37.18 14.50
C VAL A 552 1.07 -38.24 15.58
N HIS A 553 1.30 -37.82 16.82
CA HIS A 553 1.35 -38.68 17.99
C HIS A 553 0.40 -38.14 19.07
N ASP A 554 -0.15 -39.03 19.89
CA ASP A 554 -0.90 -38.64 21.08
C ASP A 554 0.02 -38.19 22.23
N VAL A 555 -0.58 -37.78 23.36
CA VAL A 555 0.17 -37.35 24.56
C VAL A 555 1.03 -38.45 25.19
N LEU A 556 0.77 -39.72 24.88
CA LEU A 556 1.56 -40.87 25.33
C LEU A 556 2.67 -41.23 24.32
N GLY A 557 2.80 -40.47 23.23
CA GLY A 557 3.78 -40.71 22.17
C GLY A 557 3.42 -41.82 21.20
N ARG A 558 2.19 -42.35 21.24
CA ARG A 558 1.73 -43.36 20.29
C ARG A 558 1.48 -42.71 18.93
N SER A 559 1.96 -43.32 17.84
CA SER A 559 1.69 -42.86 16.48
C SER A 559 0.19 -42.97 16.18
N VAL A 560 -0.37 -41.88 15.63
CA VAL A 560 -1.80 -41.73 15.31
C VAL A 560 -2.00 -41.62 13.80
N ALA A 561 -1.09 -40.92 13.11
CA ALA A 561 -1.11 -40.78 11.65
C ALA A 561 0.30 -40.52 11.13
N ALA A 562 0.62 -40.99 9.92
CA ALA A 562 1.83 -40.64 9.20
C ALA A 562 1.55 -40.43 7.72
N ILE A 563 2.14 -39.40 7.13
CA ILE A 563 2.01 -39.04 5.71
C ILE A 563 3.40 -38.82 5.15
N ASP A 564 3.73 -39.55 4.09
CA ASP A 564 4.91 -39.27 3.29
C ASP A 564 4.56 -38.20 2.25
N LEU A 565 5.24 -37.05 2.32
CA LEU A 565 5.03 -35.94 1.39
C LEU A 565 6.02 -36.00 0.22
N GLY A 566 6.93 -36.96 0.18
CA GLY A 566 7.94 -37.11 -0.87
C GLY A 566 8.96 -35.95 -0.89
N ILE A 567 9.68 -35.82 -2.00
CA ILE A 567 10.66 -34.74 -2.21
C ILE A 567 9.94 -33.41 -2.48
N ARG A 568 10.30 -32.38 -1.72
CA ARG A 568 9.80 -31.01 -1.86
C ARG A 568 10.96 -30.08 -2.15
N SER A 569 10.78 -29.14 -3.08
CA SER A 569 11.80 -28.15 -3.47
C SER A 569 12.09 -27.15 -2.35
N ALA A 570 13.15 -26.35 -2.49
CA ALA A 570 13.32 -25.16 -1.65
C ALA A 570 12.10 -24.22 -1.78
N GLY A 571 11.75 -23.53 -0.69
CA GLY A 571 10.63 -22.59 -0.61
C GLY A 571 9.63 -22.95 0.51
N ASP A 572 8.53 -22.19 0.55
CA ASP A 572 7.42 -22.39 1.48
C ASP A 572 6.42 -23.41 0.94
N HIS A 573 6.02 -24.35 1.79
CA HIS A 573 5.08 -25.41 1.48
C HIS A 573 3.94 -25.40 2.47
N ARG A 574 2.75 -25.76 1.98
CA ARG A 574 1.57 -25.98 2.81
C ARG A 574 0.81 -27.21 2.34
N PHE A 575 0.20 -27.92 3.27
CA PHE A 575 -0.76 -28.96 2.97
C PHE A 575 -1.89 -28.94 4.00
N TYR A 576 -3.08 -29.33 3.56
CA TYR A 576 -4.23 -29.48 4.44
C TYR A 576 -4.20 -30.86 5.09
N TRP A 577 -4.31 -30.91 6.42
CA TRP A 577 -4.39 -32.15 7.17
C TRP A 577 -5.75 -32.25 7.87
N ARG A 578 -6.47 -33.36 7.61
CA ARG A 578 -7.69 -33.72 8.35
C ARG A 578 -7.30 -34.45 9.62
N ALA A 579 -7.96 -34.14 10.74
CA ALA A 579 -7.75 -34.84 12.01
C ALA A 579 -8.34 -36.26 11.94
N SER A 580 -7.67 -37.15 11.23
CA SER A 580 -7.98 -38.57 11.10
C SER A 580 -6.75 -39.44 11.36
N ASP A 581 -6.98 -40.65 11.86
CA ASP A 581 -5.96 -41.68 12.04
C ASP A 581 -5.58 -42.37 10.72
N GLU A 582 -4.67 -43.36 10.79
CA GLU A 582 -4.20 -44.14 9.63
C GLU A 582 -5.32 -44.92 8.91
N ASN A 583 -6.45 -45.20 9.57
CA ASN A 583 -7.60 -45.88 8.98
C ASN A 583 -8.65 -44.90 8.43
N GLY A 584 -8.37 -43.59 8.46
CA GLY A 584 -9.31 -42.53 8.05
C GLY A 584 -10.38 -42.23 9.09
N ALA A 585 -10.31 -42.84 10.28
CA ALA A 585 -11.24 -42.55 11.36
C ALA A 585 -10.87 -41.22 12.03
N SER A 586 -11.90 -40.47 12.38
CA SER A 586 -11.82 -39.17 13.01
C SER A 586 -11.13 -39.20 14.39
N LEU A 587 -10.19 -38.27 14.64
CA LEU A 587 -9.58 -38.11 15.97
C LEU A 587 -10.53 -37.45 16.98
N SER A 588 -10.45 -37.89 18.24
CA SER A 588 -11.17 -37.27 19.36
C SER A 588 -10.62 -35.89 19.72
N SER A 589 -11.45 -35.03 20.33
CA SER A 589 -11.01 -33.77 20.93
C SER A 589 -9.84 -34.01 21.89
N GLY A 590 -8.78 -33.21 21.77
CA GLY A 590 -7.59 -33.38 22.60
C GLY A 590 -6.34 -32.72 22.06
N VAL A 591 -5.25 -32.86 22.82
CA VAL A 591 -3.93 -32.37 22.45
C VAL A 591 -3.15 -33.50 21.76
N TYR A 592 -2.54 -33.17 20.62
CA TYR A 592 -1.65 -34.06 19.88
C TYR A 592 -0.34 -33.34 19.56
N TYR A 593 0.68 -34.11 19.19
CA TYR A 593 1.96 -33.57 18.74
C TYR A 593 2.24 -34.04 17.32
N CYS A 594 2.35 -33.10 16.40
CA CYS A 594 2.74 -33.39 15.04
C CYS A 594 4.22 -33.10 14.82
N THR A 595 4.86 -33.91 13.99
CA THR A 595 6.29 -33.86 13.70
C THR A 595 6.48 -33.85 12.20
N LEU A 596 7.28 -32.90 11.72
CA LEU A 596 7.76 -32.88 10.35
C LEU A 596 9.24 -33.24 10.36
N ALA A 597 9.63 -34.21 9.53
CA ALA A 597 11.00 -34.69 9.45
C ALA A 597 11.50 -34.69 8.00
N SER A 598 12.75 -34.30 7.81
CA SER A 598 13.54 -34.59 6.62
C SER A 598 14.64 -35.61 6.92
N THR A 599 15.52 -35.86 5.96
CA THR A 599 16.68 -36.75 6.12
C THR A 599 17.64 -36.29 7.22
N SER A 600 17.77 -34.97 7.44
CA SER A 600 18.73 -34.37 8.39
C SER A 600 18.09 -33.57 9.52
N HIS A 601 16.80 -33.21 9.41
CA HIS A 601 16.13 -32.31 10.36
C HIS A 601 14.80 -32.87 10.85
N ARG A 602 14.38 -32.48 12.06
CA ARG A 602 13.08 -32.83 12.63
C ARG A 602 12.58 -31.70 13.51
N ASP A 603 11.33 -31.29 13.29
CA ASP A 603 10.68 -30.25 14.10
C ASP A 603 9.27 -30.69 14.51
N ARG A 604 8.80 -30.26 15.69
CA ARG A 604 7.57 -30.73 16.33
C ARG A 604 6.67 -29.57 16.76
N ARG A 605 5.36 -29.70 16.57
CA ARG A 605 4.35 -28.73 16.99
C ARG A 605 3.23 -29.39 17.79
N LYS A 606 2.68 -28.64 18.74
CA LYS A 606 1.48 -29.03 19.49
C LYS A 606 0.26 -28.61 18.69
N ILE A 607 -0.70 -29.50 18.53
CA ILE A 607 -1.99 -29.22 17.87
C ILE A 607 -3.14 -29.59 18.81
N VAL A 608 -4.26 -28.87 18.70
CA VAL A 608 -5.44 -29.06 19.54
C VAL A 608 -6.66 -29.28 18.65
N VAL A 609 -7.25 -30.47 18.74
CA VAL A 609 -8.46 -30.86 18.02
C VAL A 609 -9.68 -30.59 18.89
N LEU A 610 -10.73 -29.99 18.31
CA LEU A 610 -12.02 -29.68 18.93
C LEU A 610 -13.17 -30.31 18.12
N ARG A 611 -13.81 -31.35 18.65
CA ARG A 611 -15.06 -31.91 18.12
C ARG A 611 -16.28 -31.30 18.76
#